data_AF-A0A392MUE7-F1
#
_entry.id   AF-A0A392MUE7-F1
#
_cell.length_a   1.000
_cell.length_b   1.000
_cell.length_c   1.000
_cell.angle_alpha   90.00
_cell.angle_beta   90.00
_cell.angle_gamma   90.00
#
_symmetry.space_group_name_H-M   'P 1'
#
loop_
_entity.id
_entity.type
_entity.pdbx_description
1 polymer ?
#
loop_
_entity_poly.entity_id
_entity_poly.type
_entity_poly.pdbx_seq_one_letter_code
_entity_poly.pdbx_strand_id
1 'polypeptide(L)'
;YGQEFRAALQEERAARELLKAKRQEMDSVQSTMSRLNNAISVGDIDGKIRNMEHMIQHETLPLKEEKQLIRQIKQLKQTRGELSTIIAKQDQSQSLDDKESIEEQTKRLQLLRKELDVLRNNVLKAETITKAAKKKSDEESNQLSKVMARYKAADDTRQEAFVKLQILRRQLHEKV
;
A
#
# COMPACT_ATOMS: atom_id res chain seq x y z
N TYR A 1 -22.34 -12.37 16.25
CA TYR A 1 -22.02 -12.55 14.82
C TYR A 1 -22.00 -11.29 13.97
N GLY A 2 -23.03 -10.44 13.94
CA GLY A 2 -22.94 -9.15 13.21
C GLY A 2 -21.83 -8.23 13.72
N GLN A 3 -21.59 -8.22 15.04
CA GLN A 3 -20.43 -7.54 15.65
C GLN A 3 -19.10 -8.21 15.32
N GLU A 4 -19.02 -9.54 15.34
CA GLU A 4 -17.81 -10.29 14.96
C GLU A 4 -17.42 -10.05 13.49
N PHE A 5 -18.40 -10.04 12.57
CA PHE A 5 -18.15 -9.70 11.17
C PHE A 5 -17.63 -8.26 11.02
N ARG A 6 -18.21 -7.29 11.74
CA ARG A 6 -17.73 -5.91 11.73
C ARG A 6 -16.31 -5.78 12.29
N ALA A 7 -16.00 -6.50 13.37
CA ALA A 7 -14.66 -6.54 13.95
C ALA A 7 -13.64 -7.14 12.98
N ALA A 8 -13.96 -8.29 12.36
CA ALA A 8 -13.11 -8.91 11.35
C ALA A 8 -12.87 -7.98 10.14
N LEU A 9 -13.91 -7.27 9.69
CA LEU A 9 -13.80 -6.30 8.60
C LEU A 9 -12.90 -5.10 8.97
N GLN A 10 -12.95 -4.63 10.22
CA GLN A 10 -12.05 -3.57 10.70
C GLN A 10 -10.60 -4.06 10.73
N GLU A 11 -10.36 -5.30 11.17
CA GLU A 11 -9.04 -5.92 11.20
C GLU A 11 -8.47 -6.13 9.78
N GLU A 12 -9.29 -6.60 8.83
CA GLU A 12 -8.89 -6.70 7.41
C GLU A 12 -8.48 -5.34 6.83
N ARG A 13 -9.26 -4.29 7.13
CA ARG A 13 -8.95 -2.92 6.69
C ARG A 13 -7.65 -2.42 7.31
N ALA A 14 -7.46 -2.61 8.62
CA ALA A 14 -6.24 -2.23 9.30
C ALA A 14 -5.01 -2.94 8.71
N ALA A 15 -5.12 -4.23 8.44
CA ALA A 15 -4.04 -5.00 7.81
C ALA A 15 -3.69 -4.48 6.40
N ARG A 16 -4.70 -4.08 5.60
CA ARG A 16 -4.49 -3.48 4.27
C ARG A 16 -3.86 -2.10 4.32
N GLU A 17 -4.29 -1.25 5.24
CA GLU A 17 -3.68 0.08 5.41
C GLU A 17 -2.23 -0.03 5.88
N LEU A 18 -1.93 -0.96 6.78
CA LEU A 18 -0.56 -1.20 7.23
C LEU A 18 0.33 -1.70 6.08
N LEU A 19 -0.17 -2.64 5.26
CA LEU A 19 0.53 -3.07 4.04
C LEU A 19 0.78 -1.92 3.06
N LYS A 20 -0.20 -1.04 2.88
CA LYS A 20 -0.09 0.14 2.01
C LYS A 20 0.95 1.13 2.52
N ALA A 21 0.93 1.45 3.82
CA ALA A 21 1.91 2.33 4.45
C ALA A 21 3.34 1.78 4.29
N LYS A 22 3.52 0.47 4.47
CA LYS A 22 4.83 -0.17 4.28
C LYS A 22 5.31 -0.20 2.83
N ARG A 23 4.40 -0.27 1.84
CA ARG A 23 4.76 -0.09 0.43
C ARG A 23 5.26 1.32 0.15
N GLN A 24 4.59 2.34 0.70
CA GLN A 24 5.02 3.73 0.57
C GLN A 24 6.41 3.96 1.19
N GLU A 25 6.70 3.33 2.34
CA GLU A 25 8.04 3.38 2.93
C GLU A 25 9.09 2.77 1.97
N MET A 26 8.79 1.63 1.36
CA MET A 26 9.69 1.00 0.39
C MET A 26 9.92 1.87 -0.86
N ASP A 27 8.87 2.49 -1.40
CA ASP A 27 8.97 3.39 -2.55
C ASP A 27 9.84 4.62 -2.22
N SER A 28 9.72 5.13 -0.98
CA SER A 28 10.57 6.22 -0.48
C SER A 28 12.04 5.82 -0.46
N VAL A 29 12.37 4.64 0.08
CA VAL A 29 13.74 4.13 0.16
C VAL A 29 14.31 3.83 -1.24
N GLN A 30 13.50 3.34 -2.17
CA GLN A 30 13.94 3.15 -3.55
C GLN A 30 14.26 4.47 -4.24
N SER A 31 13.46 5.51 -3.98
CA SER A 31 13.69 6.85 -4.52
C SER A 31 15.00 7.45 -4.00
N THR A 32 15.28 7.34 -2.69
CA THR A 32 16.54 7.82 -2.11
C THR A 32 17.74 7.05 -2.69
N MET A 33 17.63 5.73 -2.84
CA MET A 33 18.70 4.93 -3.43
C MET A 33 18.97 5.25 -4.91
N SER A 34 17.92 5.49 -5.70
CA SER A 34 18.09 5.96 -7.09
C SER A 34 18.82 7.31 -7.14
N ARG A 35 18.52 8.22 -6.20
CA ARG A 35 19.18 9.52 -6.12
C ARG A 35 20.67 9.38 -5.76
N LEU A 36 20.99 8.57 -4.76
CA LEU A 36 22.37 8.28 -4.35
C LEU A 36 23.19 7.68 -5.51
N ASN A 37 22.61 6.72 -6.25
CA ASN A 37 23.27 6.13 -7.41
C ASN A 37 23.55 7.16 -8.52
N ASN A 38 22.60 8.06 -8.79
CA ASN A 38 22.79 9.14 -9.76
C ASN A 38 23.89 10.12 -9.30
N ALA A 39 23.92 10.47 -8.02
CA ALA A 39 24.93 11.37 -7.45
C ALA A 39 26.35 10.76 -7.54
N ILE A 40 26.50 9.47 -7.23
CA ILE A 40 27.79 8.75 -7.41
C ILE A 40 28.19 8.75 -8.88
N SER A 41 27.24 8.47 -9.78
CA SER A 41 27.52 8.48 -11.22
C SER A 41 27.98 9.85 -11.72
N VAL A 42 27.41 10.95 -11.21
CA VAL A 42 27.89 12.31 -11.50
C VAL A 42 29.31 12.51 -11.00
N GLY A 43 29.63 12.08 -9.78
CA GLY A 43 30.97 12.14 -9.20
C GLY A 43 32.00 11.34 -10.01
N ASP A 44 31.64 10.14 -10.45
CA ASP A 44 32.48 9.29 -11.31
C ASP A 44 32.75 9.93 -12.68
N ILE A 45 31.73 10.57 -13.27
CA ILE A 45 31.87 11.30 -14.52
C ILE A 45 32.82 12.50 -14.34
N ASP A 46 32.67 13.27 -13.26
CA ASP A 46 33.57 14.39 -12.97
C ASP A 46 35.01 13.92 -12.76
N GLY A 47 35.23 12.79 -12.09
CA GLY A 47 36.56 12.17 -11.96
C GLY A 47 37.17 11.79 -13.31
N LYS A 48 36.39 11.15 -14.20
CA LYS A 48 36.84 10.81 -15.56
C LYS A 48 37.18 12.05 -16.39
N ILE A 49 36.36 13.10 -16.31
CA ILE A 49 36.62 14.37 -17.00
C ILE A 49 37.95 14.97 -16.52
N ARG A 50 38.18 15.06 -15.20
CA ARG A 50 39.43 15.59 -14.64
C ARG A 50 40.66 14.80 -15.11
N ASN A 51 40.57 13.47 -15.12
CA ASN A 51 41.67 12.62 -15.59
C ASN A 51 41.98 12.87 -17.07
N MET A 52 40.97 12.96 -17.92
CA MET A 52 41.17 13.23 -19.35
C MET A 52 41.69 14.66 -19.60
N GLU A 53 41.21 15.64 -18.84
CA GLU A 53 41.71 17.02 -18.91
C GLU A 53 43.19 17.08 -18.48
N HIS A 54 43.58 16.33 -17.45
CA HIS A 54 44.98 16.17 -17.03
C HIS A 54 45.85 15.54 -18.13
N MET A 55 45.39 14.46 -18.76
CA MET A 55 46.12 13.83 -19.88
C MET A 55 46.37 14.84 -21.02
N ILE A 56 45.36 15.62 -21.39
CA ILE A 56 45.51 16.65 -22.43
C ILE A 56 46.53 17.73 -22.02
N GLN A 57 46.53 18.17 -20.76
CA GLN A 57 47.35 19.29 -20.31
C GLN A 57 48.80 18.92 -20.01
N HIS A 58 49.05 17.67 -19.61
CA HIS A 58 50.33 17.29 -19.01
C HIS A 58 51.00 16.08 -19.66
N GLU A 59 50.34 15.41 -20.61
CA GLU A 59 50.94 14.30 -21.36
C GLU A 59 51.16 14.70 -22.83
N THR A 60 52.23 14.16 -23.43
CA THR A 60 52.51 14.39 -24.85
C THR A 60 51.67 13.41 -25.68
N LEU A 61 50.57 13.89 -26.24
CA LEU A 61 49.65 13.07 -27.04
C LEU A 61 49.68 13.49 -28.53
N PRO A 62 49.53 12.54 -29.47
CA PRO A 62 49.24 12.87 -30.86
C PRO A 62 47.93 13.65 -30.97
N LEU A 63 47.87 14.62 -31.89
CA LEU A 63 46.68 15.46 -32.13
C LEU A 63 45.38 14.67 -32.35
N LYS A 64 45.47 13.45 -32.90
CA LYS A 64 44.31 12.56 -33.11
C LYS A 64 43.72 12.08 -31.79
N GLU A 65 44.56 11.74 -30.82
CA GLU A 65 44.16 11.25 -29.50
C GLU A 65 43.58 12.38 -28.66
N GLU A 66 44.24 13.55 -28.66
CA GLU A 66 43.75 14.75 -27.99
C GLU A 66 42.34 15.14 -28.49
N LYS A 67 42.13 15.18 -29.81
CA LYS A 67 40.80 15.43 -30.40
C LYS A 67 39.76 14.39 -29.99
N GLN A 68 40.16 13.14 -29.81
CA GLN A 68 39.27 12.08 -29.35
C GLN A 68 38.90 12.27 -27.88
N LEU A 69 39.85 12.61 -27.02
CA LEU A 69 39.60 12.93 -25.61
C LEU A 69 38.67 14.15 -25.48
N ILE A 70 38.86 15.21 -26.27
CA ILE A 70 37.97 16.38 -26.28
C ILE A 70 36.52 15.99 -26.62
N ARG A 71 36.33 15.11 -27.63
CA ARG A 71 34.99 14.61 -27.99
C ARG A 71 34.36 13.80 -26.86
N GLN A 72 35.14 12.94 -26.22
CA GLN A 72 34.67 12.14 -25.08
C GLN A 72 34.33 13.02 -23.87
N ILE A 73 35.14 14.04 -23.53
CA ILE A 73 34.81 15.02 -22.48
C ILE A 73 33.48 15.72 -22.79
N LYS A 74 33.24 16.10 -24.05
CA LYS A 74 31.97 16.73 -24.45
C LYS A 74 30.77 15.81 -24.22
N GLN A 75 30.90 14.52 -24.58
CA GLN A 75 29.86 13.53 -24.34
C GLN A 75 29.61 13.32 -22.83
N LEU A 76 30.68 13.21 -22.04
CA LEU A 76 30.60 13.07 -20.58
C LEU A 76 29.96 14.29 -19.92
N LYS A 77 30.28 15.51 -20.37
CA LYS A 77 29.64 16.74 -19.86
C LYS A 77 28.15 16.77 -20.19
N GLN A 78 27.74 16.27 -21.35
CA GLN A 78 26.33 16.15 -21.72
C GLN A 78 25.60 15.15 -20.80
N THR A 79 26.11 13.93 -20.63
CA THR A 79 25.48 12.92 -19.77
C THR A 79 25.42 13.36 -18.31
N ARG A 80 26.46 14.04 -17.80
CA ARG A 80 26.45 14.66 -16.47
C ARG A 80 25.33 15.68 -16.33
N GLY A 81 25.13 16.53 -17.34
CA GLY A 81 24.06 17.52 -17.37
C GLY A 81 22.68 16.85 -17.27
N GLU A 82 22.45 15.81 -18.07
CA GLU A 82 21.21 15.03 -18.05
C GLU A 82 20.94 14.43 -16.66
N LEU A 83 21.93 13.77 -16.04
CA LEU A 83 21.81 13.23 -14.67
C LEU A 83 21.55 14.31 -13.63
N SER A 84 22.21 15.47 -13.75
CA SER A 84 22.00 16.59 -12.83
C SER A 84 20.57 17.12 -12.91
N THR A 85 19.95 17.14 -14.10
CA THR A 85 18.53 17.50 -14.23
C THR A 85 17.59 16.47 -13.60
N ILE A 86 17.94 15.18 -13.65
CA ILE A 86 17.16 14.12 -13.01
C ILE A 86 17.22 14.29 -11.49
N ILE A 87 18.41 14.51 -10.93
CA ILE A 87 18.61 14.76 -9.49
C ILE A 87 17.83 16.00 -9.07
N ALA A 88 17.95 17.12 -9.79
CA ALA A 88 17.25 18.37 -9.47
C ALA A 88 15.73 18.24 -9.48
N LYS A 89 15.16 17.41 -10.38
CA LYS A 89 13.72 17.09 -10.37
C LYS A 89 13.33 16.24 -9.17
N GLN A 90 14.24 15.42 -8.66
CA GLN A 90 14.02 14.52 -7.54
C GLN A 90 14.18 15.23 -6.18
N ASP A 91 14.92 16.34 -6.12
CA ASP A 91 15.29 17.07 -4.90
C ASP A 91 14.25 18.09 -4.38
N GLN A 92 13.22 18.42 -5.17
CA GLN A 92 12.20 19.42 -4.77
C GLN A 92 11.36 19.02 -3.54
N SER A 93 11.54 17.81 -2.98
CA SER A 93 10.68 17.26 -1.94
C SER A 93 11.34 16.96 -0.60
N GLN A 94 12.66 16.77 -0.48
CA GLN A 94 13.28 16.36 0.80
C GLN A 94 14.76 16.78 0.93
N SER A 95 15.07 17.46 2.04
CA SER A 95 16.44 17.73 2.53
C SER A 95 17.11 16.43 2.94
N LEU A 96 18.31 16.21 2.42
CA LEU A 96 19.10 15.02 2.68
C LEU A 96 20.08 15.27 3.82
N ASP A 97 19.88 14.56 4.93
CA ASP A 97 20.95 14.30 5.89
C ASP A 97 21.70 13.07 5.35
N ASP A 98 22.57 13.31 4.36
CA ASP A 98 23.31 12.30 3.58
C ASP A 98 24.44 11.65 4.41
N LYS A 99 24.05 10.85 5.42
CA LYS A 99 25.01 10.02 6.19
C LYS A 99 24.79 8.52 6.06
N GLU A 100 23.70 8.08 5.45
CA GLU A 100 23.36 6.65 5.38
C GLU A 100 23.94 6.02 4.09
N SER A 101 24.78 4.99 4.25
CA SER A 101 25.49 4.33 3.14
C SER A 101 24.52 3.58 2.22
N ILE A 102 24.85 3.44 0.93
CA ILE A 102 24.11 2.56 -0.01
C ILE A 102 23.92 1.16 0.56
N GLU A 103 24.91 0.67 1.31
CA GLU A 103 24.82 -0.65 1.95
C GLU A 103 23.71 -0.69 3.00
N GLU A 104 23.54 0.37 3.78
CA GLU A 104 22.49 0.50 4.80
C GLU A 104 21.10 0.61 4.14
N GLN A 105 20.97 1.42 3.08
CA GLN A 105 19.72 1.49 2.29
C GLN A 105 19.36 0.13 1.68
N THR A 106 20.36 -0.62 1.20
CA THR A 106 20.17 -1.96 0.64
C THR A 106 19.69 -2.94 1.71
N LYS A 107 20.31 -2.93 2.89
CA LYS A 107 19.88 -3.74 4.05
C LYS A 107 18.44 -3.38 4.45
N ARG A 108 18.12 -2.08 4.50
CA ARG A 108 16.77 -1.59 4.80
C ARG A 108 15.74 -2.09 3.79
N LEU A 109 16.04 -2.04 2.49
CA LEU A 109 15.16 -2.61 1.46
C LEU A 109 14.93 -4.11 1.61
N GLN A 110 15.97 -4.87 1.96
CA GLN A 110 15.83 -6.31 2.21
C GLN A 110 14.93 -6.60 3.41
N LEU A 111 15.06 -5.83 4.49
CA LEU A 111 14.17 -5.94 5.66
C LEU A 111 12.73 -5.59 5.30
N LEU A 112 12.51 -4.46 4.62
CA LEU A 112 11.17 -4.03 4.18
C LEU A 112 10.50 -5.06 3.26
N ARG A 113 11.26 -5.75 2.40
CA ARG A 113 10.72 -6.85 1.57
C ARG A 113 10.20 -8.01 2.42
N LYS A 114 10.98 -8.44 3.43
CA LYS A 114 10.56 -9.49 4.36
C LYS A 114 9.31 -9.07 5.15
N GLU A 115 9.28 -7.83 5.64
CA GLU A 115 8.10 -7.28 6.32
C GLU A 115 6.87 -7.27 5.41
N LEU A 116 7.00 -6.81 4.17
CA LEU A 116 5.89 -6.80 3.21
C LEU A 116 5.34 -8.21 2.95
N ASP A 117 6.19 -9.22 2.86
CA ASP A 117 5.74 -10.60 2.63
C ASP A 117 4.96 -11.15 3.84
N VAL A 118 5.40 -10.84 5.06
CA VAL A 118 4.63 -11.14 6.28
C VAL A 118 3.27 -10.42 6.25
N LEU A 119 3.25 -9.14 5.91
CA LEU A 119 2.03 -8.34 5.87
C LEU A 119 1.05 -8.81 4.79
N ARG A 120 1.54 -9.22 3.62
CA ARG A 120 0.72 -9.85 2.58
C ARG A 120 0.03 -11.11 3.12
N ASN A 121 0.77 -11.96 3.82
CA ASN A 121 0.20 -13.15 4.45
C ASN A 121 -0.84 -12.81 5.54
N ASN A 122 -0.60 -11.75 6.32
CA ASN A 122 -1.55 -11.29 7.32
C ASN A 122 -2.85 -10.77 6.70
N VAL A 123 -2.77 -10.01 5.61
CA VAL A 123 -3.96 -9.58 4.84
C VAL A 123 -4.74 -10.79 4.33
N LEU A 124 -4.06 -11.79 3.74
CA LEU A 124 -4.72 -13.01 3.28
C LEU A 124 -5.45 -13.75 4.40
N LYS A 125 -4.84 -13.86 5.59
CA LYS A 125 -5.47 -14.46 6.77
C LYS A 125 -6.67 -13.65 7.25
N ALA A 126 -6.57 -12.32 7.33
CA ALA A 126 -7.67 -11.46 7.73
C ALA A 126 -8.85 -11.52 6.74
N GLU A 127 -8.56 -11.64 5.44
CA GLU A 127 -9.58 -11.83 4.41
C GLU A 127 -10.31 -13.17 4.53
N THR A 128 -9.60 -14.26 4.83
CA THR A 128 -10.26 -15.57 5.02
C THR A 128 -11.16 -15.57 6.25
N ILE A 129 -10.70 -14.96 7.36
CA ILE A 129 -11.49 -14.79 8.58
C ILE A 129 -12.73 -13.94 8.30
N THR A 130 -12.59 -12.80 7.62
CA THR A 130 -13.71 -11.91 7.31
C THR A 130 -14.73 -12.58 6.39
N LYS A 131 -14.27 -13.33 5.37
CA LYS A 131 -15.16 -14.13 4.51
C LYS A 131 -15.93 -15.19 5.31
N ALA A 132 -15.28 -15.87 6.25
CA ALA A 132 -15.95 -16.86 7.10
C ALA A 132 -16.96 -16.22 8.05
N ALA A 133 -16.60 -15.11 8.70
CA ALA A 133 -17.48 -14.36 9.58
C ALA A 133 -18.71 -13.80 8.84
N LYS A 134 -18.51 -13.32 7.60
CA LYS A 134 -19.60 -12.85 6.74
C LYS A 134 -20.63 -13.95 6.48
N LYS A 135 -20.16 -15.14 6.04
CA LYS A 135 -21.04 -16.28 5.78
C LYS A 135 -21.89 -16.67 6.99
N LYS A 136 -21.29 -16.69 8.19
CA LYS A 136 -22.01 -16.97 9.44
C LYS A 136 -23.06 -15.89 9.74
N SER A 137 -22.67 -14.62 9.62
CA SER A 137 -23.59 -13.49 9.84
C SER A 137 -24.77 -13.51 8.87
N ASP A 138 -24.54 -13.85 7.60
CA ASP A 138 -25.57 -13.94 6.58
C ASP A 138 -26.54 -15.10 6.88
N GLU A 139 -26.01 -16.27 7.26
CA GLU A 139 -26.83 -17.44 7.62
C GLU A 139 -27.75 -17.12 8.82
N GLU A 140 -27.22 -16.52 9.87
CA GLU A 140 -28.03 -16.15 11.03
C GLU A 140 -29.07 -15.08 10.73
N SER A 141 -28.73 -14.10 9.89
CA SER A 141 -29.71 -13.11 9.41
C SER A 141 -30.86 -13.79 8.68
N ASN A 142 -30.57 -14.81 7.87
CA ASN A 142 -31.59 -15.61 7.19
C ASN A 142 -32.44 -16.41 8.18
N GLN A 143 -31.83 -17.03 9.19
CA GLN A 143 -32.57 -17.77 10.22
C GLN A 143 -33.46 -16.84 11.06
N LEU A 144 -32.95 -15.68 11.46
CA LEU A 144 -33.70 -14.67 12.19
C LEU A 144 -34.92 -14.21 11.38
N SER A 145 -34.74 -13.95 10.08
CA SER A 145 -35.83 -13.58 9.17
C SER A 145 -36.93 -14.65 9.12
N LYS A 146 -36.55 -15.93 9.03
CA LYS A 146 -37.52 -17.05 9.07
C LYS A 146 -38.27 -17.12 10.39
N VAL A 147 -37.58 -16.95 11.52
CA VAL A 147 -38.20 -16.97 12.85
C VAL A 147 -39.15 -15.78 13.02
N MET A 148 -38.74 -14.58 12.61
CA MET A 148 -39.60 -13.38 12.64
C MET A 148 -40.86 -13.56 11.79
N ALA A 149 -40.74 -14.15 10.59
CA ALA A 149 -41.89 -14.44 9.74
C ALA A 149 -42.89 -15.40 10.42
N ARG A 150 -42.39 -16.47 11.05
CA ARG A 150 -43.23 -17.43 11.80
C ARG A 150 -43.88 -16.79 13.01
N TYR A 151 -43.13 -15.98 13.76
CA TYR A 151 -43.65 -15.24 14.91
C TYR A 151 -44.78 -14.31 14.50
N LYS A 152 -44.59 -13.55 13.42
CA LYS A 152 -45.62 -12.64 12.90
C LYS A 152 -46.89 -13.41 12.49
N ALA A 153 -46.76 -14.50 11.75
CA ALA A 153 -47.91 -15.32 11.36
C ALA A 153 -48.68 -15.90 12.57
N ALA A 154 -47.95 -16.34 13.59
CA ALA A 154 -48.56 -16.83 14.83
C ALA A 154 -49.26 -15.71 15.61
N ASP A 155 -48.67 -14.52 15.65
CA ASP A 155 -49.26 -13.35 16.31
C ASP A 155 -50.53 -12.87 15.59
N ASP A 156 -50.50 -12.81 14.25
CA ASP A 156 -51.67 -12.51 13.42
C ASP A 156 -52.82 -13.50 13.73
N THR A 157 -52.52 -14.80 13.77
CA THR A 157 -53.50 -15.85 14.12
C THR A 157 -54.05 -15.68 15.54
N ARG A 158 -53.17 -15.38 16.52
CA ARG A 158 -53.56 -15.11 17.91
C ARG A 158 -54.49 -13.90 17.99
N GLN A 159 -54.18 -12.84 17.25
CA GLN A 159 -54.96 -11.61 17.22
C GLN A 159 -56.34 -11.84 16.62
N GLU A 160 -56.43 -12.60 15.52
CA GLU A 160 -57.72 -13.01 14.94
C GLU A 160 -58.57 -13.83 15.92
N ALA A 161 -57.97 -14.81 16.61
CA ALA A 161 -58.67 -15.62 17.60
C ALA A 161 -59.18 -14.77 18.78
N PHE A 162 -58.38 -13.79 19.22
CA PHE A 162 -58.77 -12.86 20.27
C PHE A 162 -59.96 -11.99 19.86
N VAL A 163 -59.96 -11.47 18.63
CA VAL A 163 -61.11 -10.71 18.08
C VAL A 163 -62.36 -11.58 18.04
N LYS A 164 -62.25 -12.83 17.56
CA LYS A 164 -63.38 -13.79 17.55
C LYS A 164 -63.93 -14.04 18.96
N LEU A 165 -63.06 -14.22 19.95
CA LEU A 165 -63.45 -14.39 21.35
C LEU A 165 -64.18 -13.17 21.90
N GLN A 166 -63.73 -11.95 21.59
CA GLN A 166 -64.41 -10.73 22.03
C GLN A 166 -65.82 -10.61 21.45
N ILE A 167 -66.00 -10.94 20.16
CA ILE A 167 -67.32 -10.92 19.51
C ILE A 167 -68.27 -11.90 20.20
N LEU A 168 -67.82 -13.14 20.43
CA LEU A 168 -68.63 -14.16 21.12
C LEU A 168 -69.01 -13.74 22.55
N ARG A 169 -68.08 -13.11 23.27
CA ARG A 169 -68.38 -12.57 24.60
C ARG A 169 -69.47 -11.50 24.52
N ARG A 170 -69.39 -10.54 23.60
CA ARG A 170 -70.43 -9.50 23.45
C ARG A 170 -71.80 -10.12 23.16
N GLN A 171 -71.87 -11.06 22.22
CA GLN A 171 -73.10 -11.77 21.88
C GLN A 171 -73.72 -12.51 23.06
N LEU A 172 -72.91 -13.04 23.98
CA LEU A 172 -73.42 -13.69 25.19
C LEU A 172 -74.05 -12.68 26.15
N HIS A 173 -73.45 -11.51 26.32
CA HIS A 173 -73.95 -10.47 27.23
C HIS A 173 -75.20 -9.77 26.67
N GLU A 174 -75.38 -9.72 25.35
CA GLU A 174 -76.58 -9.17 24.69
C GLU A 174 -77.79 -10.11 24.73
N LYS A 175 -77.59 -11.40 25.06
CA LYS A 175 -78.64 -12.42 25.15
C LYS A 175 -79.20 -12.62 26.56
N VAL A 176 -78.71 -11.87 27.55
CA VAL A 176 -79.17 -11.83 28.95
C VAL A 176 -79.89 -10.51 29.17
#